data_AF-A0A6J7GKA2-F1
#
_entry.id   AF-A0A6J7GKA2-F1
#
_cell.length_a   1.000
_cell.length_b   1.000
_cell.length_c   1.000
_cell.angle_alpha   90.00
_cell.angle_beta   90.00
_cell.angle_gamma   90.00
#
_symmetry.space_group_name_H-M   'P 1'
#
loop_
_entity.id
_entity.type
_entity.pdbx_description
1 polymer ?
#
loop_
_entity_poly.entity_id
_entity_poly.type
_entity_poly.pdbx_seq_one_letter_code
_entity_poly.pdbx_strand_id
1 'polypeptide(L)'
;MRAIRDIAGEFATNAIKHGRARNMTVDLGVEKSHEVILTLTNDGRPREADAAPGLGTILIQNLATRVVDNVVAEGISMAVALPTGAVPRRVSATALMPVPSVD
;
A
#
# COMPACT_ATOMS: atom_id res chain seq x y z
N MET A 1 -5.31 2.60 -11.85
CA MET A 1 -4.66 1.65 -10.92
C MET A 1 -3.59 0.80 -11.63
N ARG A 2 -2.44 1.40 -12.00
CA ARG A 2 -1.26 0.63 -12.49
C ARG A 2 -0.25 0.36 -11.36
N ALA A 3 -0.12 1.29 -10.42
CA ALA A 3 0.82 1.21 -9.30
C ALA A 3 0.72 -0.10 -8.49
N ILE A 4 -0.47 -0.49 -8.01
CA ILE A 4 -0.65 -1.72 -7.22
C ILE A 4 -0.10 -2.95 -7.95
N ARG A 5 -0.43 -3.09 -9.24
CA ARG A 5 0.04 -4.19 -10.07
C ARG A 5 1.56 -4.15 -10.25
N ASP A 6 2.12 -2.97 -10.52
CA ASP A 6 3.55 -2.82 -10.78
C ASP A 6 4.36 -3.09 -9.50
N ILE A 7 3.89 -2.63 -8.33
CA ILE A 7 4.48 -2.90 -7.02
C ILE A 7 4.43 -4.40 -6.70
N ALA A 8 3.25 -5.02 -6.82
CA ALA A 8 3.08 -6.45 -6.54
C ALA A 8 3.89 -7.32 -7.51
N GLY A 9 3.96 -6.94 -8.79
CA GLY A 9 4.75 -7.65 -9.80
C GLY A 9 6.25 -7.58 -9.55
N GLU A 10 6.75 -6.41 -9.13
CA GLU A 10 8.15 -6.24 -8.74
C GLU A 10 8.49 -7.06 -7.49
N PHE A 11 7.63 -7.01 -6.46
CA PHE A 11 7.78 -7.81 -5.25
C PHE A 11 7.79 -9.32 -5.56
N ALA A 12 6.86 -9.80 -6.39
CA ALA A 12 6.81 -11.18 -6.86
C ALA A 12 8.08 -11.60 -7.61
N THR A 13 8.53 -10.75 -8.54
CA THR A 13 9.75 -11.00 -9.31
C THR A 13 10.96 -11.14 -8.40
N ASN A 14 11.09 -10.26 -7.41
CA ASN A 14 12.21 -10.28 -6.46
C ASN A 14 12.14 -11.48 -5.50
N ALA A 15 10.95 -11.80 -4.99
CA ALA A 15 10.74 -12.96 -4.13
C ALA A 15 11.08 -14.28 -4.85
N ILE A 16 10.73 -14.42 -6.13
CA ILE A 16 11.04 -15.63 -6.92
C ILE A 16 12.53 -15.67 -7.28
N LYS A 17 13.05 -14.62 -7.92
CA LYS A 17 14.41 -14.63 -8.48
C LYS A 17 15.50 -14.63 -7.41
N HIS A 18 15.31 -13.83 -6.36
CA HIS A 18 16.34 -13.59 -5.35
C HIS A 18 16.01 -14.29 -4.03
N GLY A 19 14.73 -14.28 -3.63
CA GLY A 19 14.29 -14.91 -2.40
C GLY A 19 14.13 -16.43 -2.48
N ARG A 20 13.88 -17.00 -3.67
CA ARG A 20 13.42 -18.41 -3.81
C ARG A 20 12.16 -18.69 -2.97
N ALA A 21 11.28 -17.70 -2.83
CA ALA A 21 10.03 -17.83 -2.12
C ALA A 21 9.14 -18.92 -2.76
N ARG A 22 8.40 -19.63 -1.93
CA ARG A 22 7.40 -20.63 -2.34
C ARG A 22 5.99 -20.09 -2.21
N ASN A 23 5.76 -19.29 -1.19
CA ASN A 23 4.49 -18.68 -0.88
C ASN A 23 4.61 -17.17 -0.87
N MET A 24 3.55 -16.52 -1.34
CA MET A 24 3.40 -15.08 -1.30
C MET A 24 1.96 -14.75 -0.95
N THR A 25 1.80 -13.78 -0.05
CA THR A 25 0.52 -13.20 0.29
C THR A 25 0.48 -11.76 -0.18
N VAL A 26 -0.65 -11.38 -0.76
CA VAL A 26 -0.96 -10.02 -1.18
C VAL A 26 -2.28 -9.62 -0.54
N ASP A 27 -2.19 -8.75 0.45
CA ASP A 27 -3.35 -8.22 1.16
C ASP A 27 -3.58 -6.76 0.76
N LEU A 28 -4.84 -6.42 0.51
CA LEU A 28 -5.26 -5.09 0.11
C LEU A 28 -6.31 -4.55 1.08
N GLY A 29 -5.95 -3.51 1.81
CA GLY A 29 -6.85 -2.77 2.70
C GLY A 29 -7.12 -1.36 2.19
N VAL A 30 -8.26 -0.79 2.59
CA VAL A 30 -8.55 0.63 2.41
C VAL A 30 -8.60 1.28 3.79
N GLU A 31 -7.80 2.33 3.99
CA GLU A 31 -7.85 3.12 5.22
C GLU A 31 -8.81 4.32 5.08
N LYS A 32 -9.27 4.83 6.23
CA LYS A 32 -10.21 5.97 6.31
C LYS A 32 -9.63 7.26 5.70
N SER A 33 -8.31 7.32 5.49
CA SER A 33 -7.53 8.44 4.94
C SER A 33 -7.54 8.54 3.41
N HIS A 34 -8.41 7.82 2.69
CA HIS A 34 -8.35 7.71 1.22
C HIS A 34 -7.03 7.09 0.74
N GLU A 35 -6.46 6.20 1.54
CA GLU A 35 -5.28 5.43 1.18
C GLU A 35 -5.66 3.96 1.01
N VAL A 36 -4.94 3.32 0.10
CA VAL A 36 -4.92 1.87 -0.05
C VAL A 36 -3.64 1.38 0.58
N ILE A 37 -3.76 0.45 1.51
CA ILE A 37 -2.63 -0.24 2.11
C ILE A 37 -2.46 -1.57 1.37
N LEU A 38 -1.33 -1.70 0.68
CA LEU A 38 -0.90 -2.94 0.04
C LEU A 38 0.12 -3.60 0.96
N THR A 39 -0.23 -4.75 1.53
CA THR A 39 0.67 -5.56 2.35
C THR A 39 1.10 -6.78 1.54
N LEU A 40 2.41 -6.99 1.46
CA LEU A 40 3.06 -8.01 0.65
C LEU A 40 3.99 -8.81 1.54
N THR A 41 3.78 -10.12 1.61
CA THR A 41 4.61 -11.00 2.44
C THR A 41 5.05 -12.20 1.60
N ASN A 42 6.29 -12.66 1.78
CA ASN A 42 6.76 -13.91 1.19
C ASN A 42 7.67 -14.68 2.15
N ASP A 43 7.75 -16.00 1.96
CA ASP A 43 8.54 -16.95 2.75
C ASP A 43 9.94 -17.22 2.17
N GLY A 44 10.42 -16.33 1.30
CA GLY A 44 11.73 -16.43 0.67
C GLY A 44 12.88 -16.17 1.63
N ARG A 45 14.10 -16.19 1.10
CA ARG A 45 15.29 -15.73 1.81
C ARG A 45 15.15 -14.24 2.13
N PRO A 46 15.54 -13.83 3.34
CA PRO A 46 15.57 -12.43 3.69
C PRO A 46 16.56 -11.66 2.79
N ARG A 47 16.26 -10.38 2.57
CA ARG A 47 17.13 -9.48 1.79
C ARG A 47 18.43 -9.24 2.57
N GLU A 48 19.57 -9.23 1.86
CA GLU A 48 20.84 -8.80 2.43
C GLU A 48 20.78 -7.33 2.84
N ALA A 49 21.27 -7.00 4.05
CA ALA A 49 21.14 -5.67 4.63
C ALA A 49 21.74 -4.55 3.74
N ASP A 50 22.81 -4.87 3.00
CA ASP A 50 23.56 -3.91 2.18
C ASP A 50 23.13 -3.90 0.71
N ALA A 51 22.06 -4.63 0.35
CA ALA A 51 21.58 -4.63 -1.03
C ALA A 51 21.07 -3.24 -1.44
N ALA A 52 21.70 -2.64 -2.44
CA ALA A 52 21.28 -1.35 -2.99
C ALA A 52 19.86 -1.43 -3.60
N PRO A 53 19.02 -0.40 -3.43
CA PRO A 53 17.68 -0.38 -3.99
C PRO A 53 17.74 -0.37 -5.52
N GLY A 54 17.00 -1.29 -6.15
CA GLY A 54 16.80 -1.31 -7.59
C GLY A 54 15.82 -0.22 -8.05
N LEU A 55 15.73 -0.02 -9.37
CA LEU A 55 14.79 0.93 -9.97
C LEU A 55 13.34 0.70 -9.54
N GLY A 56 12.92 -0.57 -9.42
CA GLY A 56 11.59 -0.93 -8.92
C GLY A 56 11.33 -0.39 -7.53
N THR A 57 12.27 -0.58 -6.60
CA THR A 57 12.19 -0.05 -5.22
C THR A 57 12.10 1.47 -5.19
N ILE A 58 12.90 2.17 -6.01
CA ILE A 58 12.88 3.64 -6.10
C ILE A 58 11.52 4.14 -6.60
N LEU A 59 10.94 3.47 -7.60
CA LEU A 59 9.61 3.82 -8.11
C LEU A 59 8.52 3.63 -7.05
N ILE A 60 8.57 2.53 -6.27
CA ILE A 60 7.63 2.29 -5.17
C ILE A 60 7.72 3.43 -4.15
N GLN A 61 8.94 3.81 -3.75
CA GLN A 61 9.17 4.89 -2.79
C GLN A 61 8.65 6.25 -3.27
N ASN A 62 8.71 6.52 -4.58
CA ASN A 62 8.20 7.77 -5.15
C ASN A 62 6.67 7.82 -5.29
N LEU A 63 6.02 6.66 -5.42
CA LEU A 63 4.56 6.57 -5.58
C LEU A 63 3.81 6.46 -4.25
N ALA A 64 4.47 5.93 -3.22
CA ALA A 64 3.89 5.68 -1.92
C ALA A 64 3.94 6.92 -1.02
N THR A 65 2.89 7.13 -0.24
CA THR A 65 2.91 8.09 0.87
C THR A 65 3.73 7.57 2.04
N ARG A 66 3.78 6.24 2.20
CA ARG A 66 4.55 5.55 3.23
C ARG A 66 4.93 4.15 2.77
N VAL A 67 6.18 3.76 3.04
CA VAL A 67 6.69 2.40 2.85
C VAL A 67 7.29 1.93 4.15
N VAL A 68 6.94 0.72 4.59
CA VAL A 68 7.54 0.04 5.74
C VAL A 68 7.88 -1.38 5.30
N ASP A 69 9.16 -1.73 5.29
CA ASP A 69 9.62 -3.09 5.06
C ASP A 69 10.30 -3.66 6.30
N ASN A 70 10.01 -4.93 6.58
CA ASN A 70 10.59 -5.68 7.69
C ASN A 70 11.09 -7.02 7.17
N VAL A 71 12.30 -7.39 7.59
CA VAL A 71 12.75 -8.77 7.52
C VAL A 71 12.02 -9.55 8.61
N VAL A 72 11.28 -10.58 8.22
CA VAL A 72 10.62 -11.50 9.15
C VAL A 72 11.44 -12.79 9.26
N ALA A 73 11.19 -13.60 10.29
CA ALA A 73 11.97 -14.81 10.57
C ALA A 73 12.11 -15.73 9.34
N GLU A 74 11.09 -15.77 8.49
CA GLU A 74 11.09 -16.45 7.20
C GLU A 74 10.63 -15.48 6.11
N GLY A 75 11.54 -14.63 5.63
CA GLY A 75 11.37 -13.82 4.43
C GLY A 75 11.15 -12.34 4.64
N ILE A 76 10.28 -11.74 3.84
CA ILE A 76 10.14 -10.28 3.73
C ILE A 76 8.67 -9.91 3.82
N SER A 77 8.37 -8.92 4.66
CA SER A 77 7.06 -8.26 4.71
C SER A 77 7.22 -6.78 4.36
N MET A 78 6.41 -6.30 3.42
CA MET A 78 6.40 -4.91 2.96
C MET A 78 4.97 -4.37 3.00
N ALA A 79 4.78 -3.24 3.66
CA ALA A 79 3.54 -2.48 3.66
C ALA A 79 3.74 -1.17 2.89
N VAL A 80 2.88 -0.92 1.91
CA VAL A 80 2.92 0.26 1.05
C VAL A 80 1.59 0.99 1.12
N ALA A 81 1.61 2.23 1.58
CA ALA A 81 0.45 3.12 1.54
C ALA A 81 0.44 3.91 0.24
N LEU A 82 -0.66 3.81 -0.51
CA LEU A 82 -0.85 4.48 -1.79
C LEU A 82 -2.05 5.43 -1.72
N PRO A 83 -1.92 6.66 -2.21
CA PRO A 83 -3.04 7.57 -2.26
C PRO A 83 -4.06 7.08 -3.31
N THR A 84 -5.34 7.04 -2.96
CA THR A 84 -6.42 6.69 -3.91
C THR A 84 -6.75 7.82 -4.89
N GLY A 85 -6.28 9.04 -4.59
CA GLY A 85 -6.66 10.26 -5.32
C GLY A 85 -8.10 10.71 -5.04
N ALA A 86 -8.81 10.06 -4.12
CA ALA A 86 -10.15 10.47 -3.72
C ALA A 86 -10.09 11.77 -2.90
N VAL A 87 -10.88 12.77 -3.31
CA VAL A 87 -11.10 14.00 -2.54
C VAL A 87 -12.23 13.72 -1.54
N PRO A 88 -12.12 14.13 -0.26
CA PRO A 88 -13.21 14.00 0.70
C PRO A 88 -14.49 14.61 0.13
N ARG A 89 -15.54 13.80 0.00
CA ARG A 89 -16.85 14.29 -0.45
C ARG A 89 -17.35 15.28 0.60
N ARG A 90 -17.35 16.58 0.30
CA ARG A 90 -18.02 17.56 1.15
C ARG A 90 -19.48 17.15 1.27
N VAL A 91 -19.88 16.70 2.45
CA VAL A 91 -21.29 16.61 2.80
C VAL A 91 -21.71 18.05 3.03
N SER A 92 -22.35 18.68 2.03
CA SER A 92 -23.05 19.93 2.28
C SER A 92 -24.13 19.63 3.31
N ALA A 93 -23.91 20.06 4.55
CA ALA A 93 -24.99 20.11 5.53
C ALA A 93 -26.04 21.05 4.96
N THR A 94 -27.13 20.49 4.42
CA THR A 94 -28.33 21.27 4.12
C THR A 94 -28.75 21.89 5.44
N ALA A 95 -28.62 23.22 5.55
CA ALA A 95 -29.09 23.93 6.73
C ALA A 95 -30.58 23.60 6.91
N LEU A 96 -30.92 22.98 8.05
CA LEU A 96 -32.31 22.79 8.46
C LEU A 96 -32.91 24.19 8.59
N MET A 97 -33.84 24.54 7.69
CA MET A 97 -34.56 25.79 7.82
C MET A 97 -35.42 25.75 9.10
N PRO A 98 -35.41 26.82 9.92
CA PRO A 98 -36.31 26.90 11.05
C PRO A 98 -37.76 26.91 10.55
N VAL A 99 -38.57 26.00 11.07
CA VAL A 99 -40.01 25.96 10.82
C VAL A 99 -40.62 27.19 11.50
N PRO A 100 -41.35 28.07 10.80
CA PRO A 100 -42.03 29.20 11.44
C PRO A 100 -43.07 28.67 12.43
N SER A 101 -42.97 29.13 13.68
CA SER A 101 -43.98 28.93 14.70
C SER A 101 -45.30 29.56 14.24
N VAL A 102 -46.38 28.79 14.27
CA VAL A 102 -47.74 29.28 14.04
C VAL A 102 -48.22 29.89 15.35
N ASP A 103 -48.57 31.18 15.32
CA ASP A 103 -49.22 31.91 16.41
C ASP A 103 -50.65 31.39 16.69
#